data_AF-A0A3B9M488-F1
#
_entry.id   AF-A0A3B9M488-F1
#
_cell.length_a   1.000
_cell.length_b   1.000
_cell.length_c   1.000
_cell.angle_alpha   90.00
_cell.angle_beta   90.00
_cell.angle_gamma   90.00
#
_symmetry.space_group_name_H-M   'P 1'
#
loop_
_entity.id
_entity.type
_entity.pdbx_description
1 polymer ?
#
loop_
_entity_poly.entity_id
_entity_poly.type
_entity_poly.pdbx_seq_one_letter_code
_entity_poly.pdbx_strand_id
1 'polypeptide(L)'
;GVAAFGRGAESSKQVWSAKEGYPGDFDYRDFYRDIGYDLDLSYIGPYLPEGKIRSHTGIKYYRITSTTDYKEPYVRPWALEKAATHAGNFMFNREKQVEWLSSMLDRKPVIVAPYDAELFGHWWFEGPQWLDFLIRKIRYDQNTVELITPGDYLKIYPCNQVSTPCESSWGWKGYHEVWLNGANDWIWRHLHKAGERMIELANSNHEVNGILKRALNQAARELLLAQSSDWPFIMKTGTMVEYAKMRFQSHIANFTRLYEDIKGNKIDEGWLNGLETKNNLFPDMDYRIYRSDHVAELPGPITEQSAVPV
;
A
#
# COMPACT_ATOMS: atom_id res chain seq x y z
N GLY A 1 3.48 -11.32 23.00
CA GLY A 1 2.52 -10.31 22.50
C GLY A 1 2.94 -9.82 21.13
N VAL A 2 2.17 -8.93 20.52
CA VAL A 2 2.52 -8.25 19.25
C VAL A 2 3.29 -6.97 19.56
N ALA A 3 4.31 -6.65 18.77
CA ALA A 3 5.07 -5.40 18.88
C ALA A 3 4.61 -4.40 17.82
N ALA A 4 4.53 -3.11 18.17
CA ALA A 4 4.19 -2.02 17.25
C ALA A 4 5.34 -1.01 17.15
N PHE A 5 5.62 -0.55 15.94
CA PHE A 5 6.67 0.42 15.63
C PHE A 5 6.04 1.69 15.05
N GLY A 6 6.23 2.82 15.73
CA GLY A 6 5.70 4.12 15.28
C GLY A 6 6.56 4.73 14.16
N ARG A 7 5.91 5.32 13.15
CA ARG A 7 6.59 6.06 12.08
C ARG A 7 7.30 7.31 12.62
N GLY A 8 8.57 7.49 12.27
CA GLY A 8 9.32 8.72 12.54
C GLY A 8 8.82 9.90 11.71
N ALA A 9 8.41 10.99 12.36
CA ALA A 9 7.87 12.17 11.68
C ALA A 9 8.93 12.91 10.83
N GLU A 10 10.14 13.06 11.36
CA GLU A 10 11.24 13.79 10.71
C GLU A 10 11.70 13.13 9.40
N SER A 11 11.82 11.80 9.40
CA SER A 11 12.21 11.02 8.22
C SER A 11 11.14 11.04 7.12
N SER A 12 9.86 11.17 7.50
CA SER A 12 8.76 11.22 6.54
C SER A 12 8.81 12.51 5.70
N LYS A 13 8.98 13.67 6.34
CA LYS A 13 8.95 14.97 5.64
C LYS A 13 10.05 15.13 4.59
N GLN A 14 11.27 14.68 4.90
CA GLN A 14 12.45 14.87 4.05
C GLN A 14 12.41 14.08 2.74
N VAL A 15 11.69 12.96 2.71
CA VAL A 15 11.68 12.04 1.57
C VAL A 15 10.31 12.03 0.87
N TRP A 16 9.21 12.20 1.60
CA TRP A 16 7.85 12.08 1.05
C TRP A 16 7.36 13.33 0.32
N SER A 17 7.90 14.52 0.65
CA SER A 17 7.43 15.75 0.04
C SER A 17 8.10 15.98 -1.32
N ALA A 18 7.34 15.96 -2.40
CA ALA A 18 7.85 16.39 -3.72
C ALA A 18 8.15 17.90 -3.79
N LYS A 19 7.68 18.70 -2.83
CA LYS A 19 7.91 20.16 -2.78
C LYS A 19 9.05 20.56 -1.85
N GLU A 20 9.19 19.87 -0.74
CA GLU A 20 10.13 20.22 0.34
C GLU A 20 11.17 19.11 0.60
N GLY A 21 10.99 17.95 0.00
CA GLY A 21 11.85 16.77 0.17
C GLY A 21 12.72 16.52 -1.05
N TYR A 22 13.61 15.54 -0.90
CA TYR A 22 14.63 15.23 -1.91
C TYR A 22 14.07 14.96 -3.31
N PRO A 23 12.96 14.22 -3.52
CA PRO A 23 12.47 13.91 -4.87
C PRO A 23 12.14 15.13 -5.74
N GLY A 24 11.97 16.32 -5.14
CA GLY A 24 11.67 17.57 -5.86
C GLY A 24 12.88 18.33 -6.39
N ASP A 25 14.11 17.85 -6.18
CA ASP A 25 15.31 18.58 -6.63
C ASP A 25 15.35 18.70 -8.15
N PHE A 26 15.78 19.88 -8.62
CA PHE A 26 15.70 20.28 -10.01
C PHE A 26 16.59 19.44 -10.94
N ASP A 27 17.56 18.71 -10.42
CA ASP A 27 18.42 17.83 -11.21
C ASP A 27 17.85 16.41 -11.38
N TYR A 28 16.81 16.03 -10.63
CA TYR A 28 16.16 14.73 -10.78
C TYR A 28 15.23 14.67 -12.00
N ARG A 29 15.02 13.45 -12.50
CA ARG A 29 14.17 13.19 -13.66
C ARG A 29 12.72 13.62 -13.38
N ASP A 30 12.15 14.38 -14.30
CA ASP A 30 10.75 14.78 -14.23
C ASP A 30 9.83 13.59 -14.55
N PHE A 31 8.88 13.31 -13.64
CA PHE A 31 7.94 12.20 -13.80
C PHE A 31 6.89 12.46 -14.90
N TYR A 32 6.47 13.71 -15.06
CA TYR A 32 5.33 14.10 -15.90
C TYR A 32 5.73 14.38 -17.36
N ARG A 33 7.01 14.63 -17.64
CA ARG A 33 7.52 14.78 -19.02
C ARG A 33 7.87 13.43 -19.63
N ASP A 34 7.10 13.00 -20.63
CA ASP A 34 7.24 11.70 -21.27
C ASP A 34 7.03 11.83 -22.79
N ILE A 35 7.78 11.06 -23.57
CA ILE A 35 7.70 11.13 -25.03
C ILE A 35 6.31 10.80 -25.59
N GLY A 36 5.48 10.07 -24.84
CA GLY A 36 4.08 9.81 -25.20
C GLY A 36 3.21 11.08 -25.25
N TYR A 37 3.62 12.13 -24.55
CA TYR A 37 2.97 13.44 -24.61
C TYR A 37 3.69 14.42 -25.53
N ASP A 38 5.01 14.28 -25.66
CA ASP A 38 5.85 15.28 -26.35
C ASP A 38 6.00 15.04 -27.86
N LEU A 39 6.12 13.78 -28.28
CA LEU A 39 6.39 13.46 -29.69
C LEU A 39 5.12 13.49 -30.55
N ASP A 40 5.32 13.66 -31.86
CA ASP A 40 4.27 13.62 -32.86
C ASP A 40 3.53 12.29 -32.88
N LEU A 41 2.20 12.35 -33.00
CA LEU A 41 1.33 11.18 -32.95
C LEU A 41 1.62 10.19 -34.09
N SER A 42 2.05 10.68 -35.25
CA SER A 42 2.45 9.84 -36.39
C SER A 42 3.63 8.92 -36.07
N TYR A 43 4.53 9.37 -35.19
CA TYR A 43 5.71 8.61 -34.76
C TYR A 43 5.39 7.72 -33.56
N ILE A 44 4.76 8.29 -32.52
CA ILE A 44 4.58 7.60 -31.24
C ILE A 44 3.32 6.72 -31.19
N GLY A 45 2.39 6.92 -32.13
CA GLY A 45 1.11 6.20 -32.21
C GLY A 45 1.23 4.69 -32.03
N PRO A 46 2.11 3.96 -32.73
CA PRO A 46 2.24 2.50 -32.59
C PRO A 46 2.53 2.00 -31.16
N TYR A 47 2.98 2.87 -30.25
CA TYR A 47 3.32 2.55 -28.87
C TYR A 47 2.26 3.05 -27.86
N LEU A 48 1.18 3.68 -28.33
CA LEU A 48 0.11 4.23 -27.50
C LEU A 48 -1.16 3.37 -27.57
N PRO A 49 -2.01 3.39 -26.52
CA PRO A 49 -3.31 2.73 -26.56
C PRO A 49 -4.15 3.20 -27.76
N GLU A 50 -4.65 2.22 -28.52
CA GLU A 50 -5.43 2.41 -29.75
C GLU A 50 -4.74 3.29 -30.82
N GLY A 51 -3.43 3.48 -30.70
CA GLY A 51 -2.67 4.34 -31.60
C GLY A 51 -2.88 5.85 -31.39
N LYS A 52 -3.71 6.26 -30.42
CA LYS A 52 -4.29 7.61 -30.38
C LYS A 52 -4.34 8.25 -28.98
N ILE A 53 -4.40 7.45 -27.92
CA ILE A 53 -4.56 7.96 -26.55
C ILE A 53 -3.18 8.25 -25.96
N ARG A 54 -2.85 9.53 -25.76
CA ARG A 54 -1.56 9.91 -25.15
C ARG A 54 -1.46 9.38 -23.72
N SER A 55 -0.38 8.66 -23.43
CA SER A 55 -0.10 8.03 -22.15
C SER A 55 1.42 8.00 -21.90
N HIS A 56 1.83 7.69 -20.67
CA HIS A 56 3.24 7.50 -20.36
C HIS A 56 3.80 6.26 -21.08
N THR A 57 4.89 6.44 -21.83
CA THR A 57 5.68 5.34 -22.41
C THR A 57 6.74 4.82 -21.44
N GLY A 58 7.07 5.60 -20.40
CA GLY A 58 8.16 5.32 -19.46
C GLY A 58 9.50 5.93 -19.88
N ILE A 59 9.62 6.45 -21.10
CA ILE A 59 10.81 7.13 -21.59
C ILE A 59 10.66 8.63 -21.37
N LYS A 60 11.51 9.18 -20.48
CA LYS A 60 11.43 10.54 -19.96
C LYS A 60 12.80 11.20 -20.03
N TYR A 61 12.92 12.30 -20.77
CA TYR A 61 14.22 12.94 -21.08
C TYR A 61 14.48 14.27 -20.38
N TYR A 62 13.58 14.70 -19.49
CA TYR A 62 13.68 16.00 -18.84
C TYR A 62 13.93 15.86 -17.35
N ARG A 63 14.58 16.87 -16.76
CA ARG A 63 14.71 17.05 -15.31
C ARG A 63 13.66 18.04 -14.80
N ILE A 64 13.40 18.02 -13.49
CA ILE A 64 12.39 18.89 -12.86
C ILE A 64 12.67 20.38 -13.15
N THR A 65 13.94 20.80 -13.19
CA THR A 65 14.42 22.12 -13.64
C THR A 65 14.02 23.33 -12.79
N SER A 66 12.72 23.50 -12.55
CA SER A 66 12.12 24.61 -11.84
C SER A 66 10.71 24.24 -11.37
N THR A 67 10.06 25.16 -10.64
CA THR A 67 8.65 25.04 -10.26
C THR A 67 7.67 25.44 -11.38
N THR A 68 8.16 25.80 -12.57
CA THR A 68 7.34 26.18 -13.74
C THR A 68 7.31 25.05 -14.78
N ASP A 69 6.55 25.24 -15.86
CA ASP A 69 6.48 24.29 -16.98
C ASP A 69 7.77 24.22 -17.81
N TYR A 70 8.73 25.13 -17.59
CA TYR A 70 10.03 25.08 -18.23
C TYR A 70 10.86 23.90 -17.70
N LYS A 71 11.27 23.02 -18.62
CA LYS A 71 12.06 21.81 -18.35
C LYS A 71 13.26 21.71 -19.29
N GLU A 72 14.41 21.38 -18.72
CA GLU A 72 15.66 21.13 -19.43
C GLU A 72 15.95 19.63 -19.56
N PRO A 73 16.81 19.23 -20.50
CA PRO A 73 17.24 17.84 -20.64
C PRO A 73 17.83 17.27 -19.35
N TYR A 74 17.51 16.00 -19.09
CA TYR A 74 18.00 15.26 -17.94
C TYR A 74 19.50 14.96 -18.06
N VAL A 75 20.27 15.27 -17.00
CA VAL A 75 21.71 15.04 -16.93
C VAL A 75 22.01 14.06 -15.81
N ARG A 76 22.12 12.77 -16.16
CA ARG A 76 22.28 11.68 -15.19
C ARG A 76 23.42 11.89 -14.18
N PRO A 77 24.63 12.35 -14.56
CA PRO A 77 25.69 12.61 -13.58
C PRO A 77 25.30 13.60 -12.47
N TRP A 78 24.53 14.66 -12.80
CA TRP A 78 24.08 15.63 -11.80
C TRP A 78 23.09 15.01 -10.83
N ALA A 79 22.14 14.23 -11.36
CA ALA A 79 21.16 13.51 -10.56
C ALA A 79 21.80 12.51 -9.59
N LEU A 80 22.86 11.80 -10.02
CA LEU A 80 23.60 10.89 -9.15
C LEU A 80 24.36 11.61 -8.04
N GLU A 81 25.01 12.73 -8.35
CA GLU A 81 25.69 13.56 -7.37
C GLU A 81 24.70 14.09 -6.31
N LYS A 82 23.51 14.51 -6.75
CA LYS A 82 22.42 14.90 -5.86
C LYS A 82 21.92 13.76 -4.99
N ALA A 83 21.76 12.56 -5.55
CA ALA A 83 21.36 11.39 -4.77
C ALA A 83 22.38 11.07 -3.68
N ALA A 84 23.68 11.12 -3.98
CA ALA A 84 24.74 10.93 -3.00
C ALA A 84 24.74 12.02 -1.92
N THR A 85 24.55 13.28 -2.30
CA THR A 85 24.45 14.43 -1.39
C THR A 85 23.25 14.29 -0.45
N HIS A 86 22.07 13.97 -0.99
CA HIS A 86 20.85 13.79 -0.21
C HIS A 86 20.92 12.57 0.71
N ALA A 87 21.59 11.50 0.30
CA ALA A 87 21.86 10.35 1.16
C ALA A 87 22.74 10.74 2.35
N GLY A 88 23.81 11.51 2.10
CA GLY A 88 24.65 12.05 3.17
C GLY A 88 23.88 12.98 4.12
N ASN A 89 23.04 13.87 3.59
CA ASN A 89 22.20 14.75 4.41
C ASN A 89 21.20 13.96 5.27
N PHE A 90 20.55 12.94 4.69
CA PHE A 90 19.63 12.11 5.45
C PHE A 90 20.35 11.38 6.58
N MET A 91 21.50 10.75 6.29
CA MET A 91 22.33 10.09 7.29
C MET A 91 22.71 11.03 8.42
N PHE A 92 23.27 12.21 8.11
CA PHE A 92 23.66 13.21 9.10
C PHE A 92 22.50 13.58 10.04
N ASN A 93 21.30 13.79 9.49
CA ASN A 93 20.12 14.10 10.29
C ASN A 93 19.71 12.94 11.20
N ARG A 94 19.86 11.69 10.75
CA ARG A 94 19.59 10.49 11.59
C ARG A 94 20.63 10.34 12.70
N GLU A 95 21.90 10.65 12.43
CA GLU A 95 22.93 10.67 13.48
C GLU A 95 22.58 11.67 14.58
N LYS A 96 22.27 12.91 14.22
CA LYS A 96 21.88 13.95 15.18
C LYS A 96 20.61 13.56 15.96
N GLN A 97 19.65 12.93 15.30
CA GLN A 97 18.44 12.43 15.94
C GLN A 97 18.76 11.31 16.96
N VAL A 98 19.62 10.35 16.62
CA VAL A 98 20.02 9.26 17.53
C VAL A 98 20.87 9.79 18.67
N GLU A 99 21.82 10.70 18.43
CA GLU A 99 22.62 11.33 19.49
C GLU A 99 21.73 12.01 20.53
N TRP A 100 20.73 12.77 20.07
CA TRP A 100 19.77 13.44 20.96
C TRP A 100 18.90 12.43 21.72
N LEU A 101 18.29 11.46 21.02
CA LEU A 101 17.43 10.45 21.66
C LEU A 101 18.18 9.57 22.65
N SER A 102 19.44 9.22 22.37
CA SER A 102 20.27 8.39 23.25
C SER A 102 20.55 9.08 24.59
N SER A 103 20.45 10.40 24.68
CA SER A 103 20.59 11.13 25.94
C SER A 103 19.38 11.04 26.86
N MET A 104 18.22 10.61 26.34
CA MET A 104 16.95 10.58 27.08
C MET A 104 16.37 9.17 27.23
N LEU A 105 16.73 8.24 26.34
CA LEU A 105 16.24 6.87 26.36
C LEU A 105 17.19 5.97 27.15
N ASP A 106 16.63 4.99 27.85
CA ASP A 106 17.35 3.93 28.56
C ASP A 106 17.86 2.81 27.64
N ARG A 107 17.72 2.99 26.32
CA ARG A 107 18.02 2.01 25.28
C ARG A 107 18.43 2.69 23.98
N LYS A 108 19.06 1.91 23.10
CA LYS A 108 19.41 2.35 21.74
C LYS A 108 18.14 2.83 21.02
N PRO A 109 18.06 4.10 20.56
CA PRO A 109 16.93 4.58 19.80
C PRO A 109 16.76 3.80 18.49
N VAL A 110 15.52 3.60 18.04
CA VAL A 110 15.20 3.03 16.72
C VAL A 110 14.37 4.03 15.92
N ILE A 111 14.80 4.33 14.70
CA ILE A 111 14.10 5.24 13.80
C ILE A 111 13.45 4.41 12.70
N VAL A 112 12.13 4.55 12.55
CA VAL A 112 11.34 3.76 11.61
C VAL A 112 10.85 4.68 10.50
N ALA A 113 11.35 4.46 9.29
CA ALA A 113 11.08 5.27 8.10
C ALA A 113 10.39 4.43 7.02
N PRO A 114 9.07 4.19 7.12
CA PRO A 114 8.29 3.47 6.12
C PRO A 114 7.95 4.40 4.95
N TYR A 115 8.05 3.86 3.73
CA TYR A 115 7.73 4.55 2.48
C TYR A 115 7.08 3.54 1.53
N ASP A 116 6.22 4.03 0.63
CA ASP A 116 5.72 3.19 -0.47
C ASP A 116 6.88 2.80 -1.40
N ALA A 117 6.98 1.52 -1.75
CA ALA A 117 8.11 1.01 -2.52
C ALA A 117 8.23 1.67 -3.90
N GLU A 118 7.10 2.01 -4.53
CA GLU A 118 7.06 2.72 -5.81
C GLU A 118 7.63 4.14 -5.75
N LEU A 119 7.81 4.72 -4.55
CA LEU A 119 8.54 5.97 -4.44
C LEU A 119 9.93 5.83 -5.07
N PHE A 120 10.62 4.71 -4.82
CA PHE A 120 11.99 4.50 -5.25
C PHE A 120 12.05 3.83 -6.62
N GLY A 121 12.21 4.63 -7.66
CA GLY A 121 12.48 4.20 -9.04
C GLY A 121 11.32 4.48 -10.00
N HIS A 122 10.09 4.58 -9.48
CA HIS A 122 8.92 4.98 -10.26
C HIS A 122 8.67 6.49 -10.12
N TRP A 123 8.18 6.95 -8.95
CA TRP A 123 7.92 8.37 -8.69
C TRP A 123 9.20 9.19 -8.63
N TRP A 124 10.18 8.72 -7.87
CA TRP A 124 11.53 9.29 -7.80
C TRP A 124 12.50 8.34 -8.47
N PHE A 125 12.91 8.69 -9.70
CA PHE A 125 13.70 7.79 -10.54
C PHE A 125 15.04 7.37 -9.92
N GLU A 126 15.71 8.31 -9.26
CA GLU A 126 17.00 8.11 -8.61
C GLU A 126 16.90 7.53 -7.20
N GLY A 127 15.68 7.27 -6.72
CA GLY A 127 15.44 6.71 -5.40
C GLY A 127 16.23 5.43 -5.08
N PRO A 128 16.38 4.46 -6.01
CA PRO A 128 17.21 3.28 -5.79
C PRO A 128 18.71 3.62 -5.62
N GLN A 129 19.23 4.60 -6.36
CA GLN A 129 20.62 5.04 -6.19
C GLN A 129 20.80 5.77 -4.87
N TRP A 130 19.84 6.60 -4.46
CA TRP A 130 19.84 7.21 -3.14
C TRP A 130 19.85 6.17 -2.02
N LEU A 131 19.06 5.09 -2.13
CA LEU A 131 19.08 3.98 -1.17
C LEU A 131 20.46 3.29 -1.11
N ASP A 132 21.06 2.97 -2.27
CA ASP A 132 22.40 2.38 -2.33
C ASP A 132 23.44 3.29 -1.67
N PHE A 133 23.44 4.59 -2.00
CA PHE A 133 24.34 5.55 -1.37
C PHE A 133 24.10 5.64 0.14
N LEU A 134 22.84 5.74 0.58
CA LEU A 134 22.51 5.84 2.00
C LEU A 134 23.02 4.63 2.79
N ILE A 135 22.77 3.42 2.28
CA ILE A 135 23.21 2.18 2.94
C ILE A 135 24.74 2.13 3.03
N ARG A 136 25.45 2.48 1.95
CA ARG A 136 26.93 2.52 1.96
C ARG A 136 27.47 3.56 2.92
N LYS A 137 26.90 4.77 2.92
CA LYS A 137 27.31 5.86 3.80
C LYS A 137 27.09 5.50 5.26
N ILE A 138 25.93 4.95 5.61
CA ILE A 138 25.67 4.43 6.95
C ILE A 138 26.70 3.37 7.32
N ARG A 139 27.09 2.48 6.40
CA ARG A 139 28.03 1.41 6.72
C ARG A 139 29.48 1.87 6.91
N TYR A 140 29.94 2.85 6.14
CA TYR A 140 31.37 3.18 5.99
C TYR A 140 31.77 4.58 6.45
N ASP A 141 30.86 5.56 6.44
CA ASP A 141 31.22 6.98 6.62
C ASP A 141 31.01 7.46 8.08
N GLN A 142 30.42 6.63 8.95
CA GLN A 142 30.09 6.97 10.34
C GLN A 142 29.97 5.73 11.25
N ASN A 143 29.89 5.93 12.57
CA ASN A 143 29.78 4.85 13.60
C ASN A 143 28.65 5.08 14.65
N THR A 144 27.77 6.03 14.41
CA THR A 144 26.68 6.48 15.28
C THR A 144 25.39 5.66 15.11
N VAL A 145 25.03 5.32 13.86
CA VAL A 145 23.77 4.62 13.51
C VAL A 145 24.04 3.34 12.73
N GLU A 146 23.14 2.35 12.86
CA GLU A 146 23.21 1.08 12.13
C GLU A 146 21.84 0.73 11.53
N LEU A 147 21.85 0.01 10.41
CA LEU A 147 20.64 -0.55 9.83
C LEU A 147 20.29 -1.87 10.55
N ILE A 148 19.03 -2.03 10.91
CA ILE A 148 18.54 -3.21 11.63
C ILE A 148 17.13 -3.57 11.18
N THR A 149 16.78 -4.85 11.24
CA THR A 149 15.40 -5.30 11.04
C THR A 149 14.60 -5.15 12.34
N PRO A 150 13.27 -4.93 12.28
CA PRO A 150 12.44 -4.89 13.49
C PRO A 150 12.58 -6.14 14.36
N GLY A 151 12.68 -7.32 13.73
CA GLY A 151 12.85 -8.59 14.43
C GLY A 151 14.18 -8.70 15.17
N ASP A 152 15.28 -8.26 14.57
CA ASP A 152 16.59 -8.29 15.24
C ASP A 152 16.68 -7.27 16.37
N TYR A 153 16.06 -6.10 16.22
CA TYR A 153 15.97 -5.12 17.31
C TYR A 153 15.22 -5.68 18.53
N LEU A 154 14.13 -6.42 18.31
CA LEU A 154 13.38 -7.08 19.39
C LEU A 154 14.17 -8.19 20.09
N LYS A 155 15.17 -8.80 19.43
CA LYS A 155 16.08 -9.77 20.08
C LYS A 155 17.06 -9.07 21.03
N ILE A 156 17.50 -7.84 20.69
CA ILE A 156 18.37 -7.03 21.56
C ILE A 156 17.59 -6.58 22.81
N TYR A 157 16.32 -6.22 22.65
CA TYR A 157 15.46 -5.73 23.72
C TYR A 157 14.12 -6.48 23.74
N PRO A 158 14.07 -7.66 24.41
CA PRO A 158 12.87 -8.48 24.44
C PRO A 158 11.76 -7.91 25.31
N CYS A 159 12.11 -7.13 26.34
CA CYS A 159 11.15 -6.45 27.21
C CYS A 159 10.83 -5.06 26.64
N ASN A 160 9.56 -4.80 26.36
CA ASN A 160 9.10 -3.55 25.75
C ASN A 160 7.93 -2.98 26.57
N GLN A 161 7.73 -1.68 26.48
CA GLN A 161 6.60 -1.01 27.13
C GLN A 161 5.29 -1.62 26.64
N VAL A 162 4.42 -1.98 27.58
CA VAL A 162 3.04 -2.36 27.26
C VAL A 162 2.24 -1.09 27.03
N SER A 163 1.61 -1.00 25.87
CA SER A 163 0.77 0.14 25.50
C SER A 163 -0.35 -0.35 24.59
N THR A 164 -1.45 0.41 24.59
CA THR A 164 -2.59 0.19 23.70
C THR A 164 -2.57 1.29 22.64
N PRO A 165 -2.18 1.00 21.38
CA PRO A 165 -2.25 1.99 20.31
C PRO A 165 -3.68 2.51 20.15
N CYS A 166 -3.82 3.81 19.90
CA CYS A 166 -5.11 4.37 19.53
C CYS A 166 -5.52 3.91 18.13
N GLU A 167 -6.82 3.90 17.87
CA GLU A 167 -7.36 3.74 16.53
C GLU A 167 -6.76 4.81 15.61
N SER A 168 -6.05 4.36 14.58
CA SER A 168 -5.29 5.25 13.70
C SER A 168 -4.99 4.59 12.37
N SER A 169 -4.60 5.41 11.40
CA SER A 169 -4.00 5.00 10.14
C SER A 169 -2.82 5.91 9.83
N TRP A 170 -2.03 5.57 8.82
CA TRP A 170 -1.01 6.48 8.27
C TRP A 170 -1.53 7.41 7.15
N GLY A 171 -2.84 7.40 6.90
CA GLY A 171 -3.51 8.20 5.87
C GLY A 171 -3.76 9.65 6.28
N TRP A 172 -4.60 10.35 5.51
CA TRP A 172 -4.95 11.75 5.78
C TRP A 172 -5.50 11.94 7.19
N LYS A 173 -4.95 12.92 7.94
CA LYS A 173 -5.21 13.20 9.36
C LYS A 173 -5.02 12.04 10.35
N GLY A 174 -4.48 10.90 9.91
CA GLY A 174 -4.14 9.78 10.80
C GLY A 174 -5.31 8.88 11.22
N TYR A 175 -6.47 8.96 10.55
CA TYR A 175 -7.67 8.16 10.86
C TYR A 175 -8.27 7.57 9.57
N HIS A 176 -9.60 7.36 9.53
CA HIS A 176 -10.28 6.63 8.47
C HIS A 176 -10.82 7.49 7.33
N GLU A 177 -10.64 8.81 7.38
CA GLU A 177 -11.26 9.75 6.42
C GLU A 177 -10.94 9.44 4.95
N VAL A 178 -9.84 8.73 4.68
CA VAL A 178 -9.51 8.28 3.33
C VAL A 178 -10.47 7.18 2.85
N TRP A 179 -10.83 6.23 3.72
CA TRP A 179 -11.62 5.04 3.39
C TRP A 179 -13.10 5.14 3.78
N LEU A 180 -13.46 6.09 4.63
CA LEU A 180 -14.83 6.33 5.07
C LEU A 180 -15.17 7.82 4.98
N ASN A 181 -15.80 8.21 3.87
CA ASN A 181 -16.33 9.55 3.61
C ASN A 181 -17.41 9.50 2.52
N GLY A 182 -18.03 10.64 2.21
CA GLY A 182 -19.13 10.71 1.23
C GLY A 182 -18.79 10.28 -0.21
N ALA A 183 -17.52 10.13 -0.59
CA ALA A 183 -17.14 9.61 -1.90
C ALA A 183 -17.19 8.07 -1.99
N ASN A 184 -17.11 7.37 -0.85
CA ASN A 184 -16.93 5.92 -0.81
C ASN A 184 -17.79 5.19 0.25
N ASP A 185 -18.54 5.90 1.09
CA ASP A 185 -19.36 5.32 2.16
C ASP A 185 -20.38 4.26 1.68
N TRP A 186 -20.90 4.41 0.46
CA TRP A 186 -21.88 3.51 -0.14
C TRP A 186 -21.39 2.07 -0.32
N ILE A 187 -20.07 1.81 -0.34
CA ILE A 187 -19.52 0.46 -0.56
C ILE A 187 -19.75 -0.44 0.66
N TRP A 188 -19.75 0.12 1.87
CA TRP A 188 -19.66 -0.65 3.11
C TRP A 188 -20.89 -1.52 3.37
N ARG A 189 -22.08 -1.05 3.00
CA ARG A 189 -23.31 -1.86 3.08
C ARG A 189 -23.23 -3.14 2.24
N HIS A 190 -22.58 -3.06 1.07
CA HIS A 190 -22.41 -4.20 0.18
C HIS A 190 -21.35 -5.16 0.72
N LEU A 191 -20.25 -4.63 1.26
CA LEU A 191 -19.20 -5.43 1.90
C LEU A 191 -19.70 -6.16 3.14
N HIS A 192 -20.42 -5.49 4.03
CA HIS A 192 -21.02 -6.11 5.21
C HIS A 192 -21.96 -7.25 4.80
N LYS A 193 -22.84 -6.99 3.82
CA LYS A 193 -23.79 -8.03 3.38
C LYS A 193 -23.09 -9.22 2.71
N ALA A 194 -22.06 -8.97 1.93
CA ALA A 194 -21.26 -10.03 1.32
C ALA A 194 -20.50 -10.84 2.38
N GLY A 195 -19.95 -10.18 3.41
CA GLY A 195 -19.31 -10.84 4.55
C GLY A 195 -20.26 -11.78 5.31
N GLU A 196 -21.44 -11.30 5.68
CA GLU A 196 -22.49 -12.13 6.31
C GLU A 196 -22.82 -13.39 5.48
N ARG A 197 -23.01 -13.19 4.16
CA ARG A 197 -23.32 -14.28 3.22
C ARG A 197 -22.17 -15.27 3.08
N MET A 198 -20.92 -14.81 3.13
CA MET A 198 -19.75 -15.69 3.06
C MET A 198 -19.65 -16.57 4.30
N ILE A 199 -19.92 -16.00 5.48
CA ILE A 199 -20.01 -16.75 6.74
C ILE A 199 -21.13 -17.79 6.66
N GLU A 200 -22.32 -17.42 6.16
CA GLU A 200 -23.43 -18.35 5.96
C GLU A 200 -23.04 -19.52 5.05
N LEU A 201 -22.42 -19.22 3.90
CA LEU A 201 -21.94 -20.24 2.96
C LEU A 201 -20.91 -21.17 3.62
N ALA A 202 -19.95 -20.62 4.37
CA ALA A 202 -18.92 -21.40 5.03
C ALA A 202 -19.47 -22.30 6.14
N ASN A 203 -20.41 -21.79 6.94
CA ASN A 203 -21.06 -22.55 8.00
C ASN A 203 -22.00 -23.63 7.46
N SER A 204 -22.67 -23.38 6.33
CA SER A 204 -23.61 -24.36 5.76
C SER A 204 -22.93 -25.48 4.98
N ASN A 205 -21.63 -25.37 4.70
CA ASN A 205 -20.87 -26.31 3.88
C ASN A 205 -19.60 -26.75 4.63
N HIS A 206 -19.65 -27.83 5.40
CA HIS A 206 -18.49 -28.26 6.21
C HIS A 206 -17.40 -28.94 5.36
N GLU A 207 -17.78 -30.03 4.68
CA GLU A 207 -16.88 -30.79 3.83
C GLU A 207 -17.56 -31.04 2.49
N VAL A 208 -17.15 -30.26 1.50
CA VAL A 208 -17.65 -30.35 0.13
C VAL A 208 -16.48 -30.50 -0.82
N ASN A 209 -16.75 -31.15 -1.96
CA ASN A 209 -15.76 -31.46 -2.98
C ASN A 209 -16.26 -31.02 -4.37
N GLY A 210 -15.39 -31.12 -5.38
CA GLY A 210 -15.75 -30.84 -6.77
C GLY A 210 -16.17 -29.38 -7.01
N ILE A 211 -17.19 -29.20 -7.85
CA ILE A 211 -17.66 -27.89 -8.31
C ILE A 211 -18.15 -26.97 -7.17
N LEU A 212 -18.78 -27.53 -6.14
CA LEU A 212 -19.26 -26.75 -5.00
C LEU A 212 -18.11 -26.14 -4.21
N LYS A 213 -17.05 -26.93 -3.93
CA LYS A 213 -15.84 -26.42 -3.25
C LYS A 213 -15.18 -25.31 -4.07
N ARG A 214 -15.07 -25.50 -5.38
CA ARG A 214 -14.54 -24.49 -6.31
C ARG A 214 -15.33 -23.19 -6.26
N ALA A 215 -16.66 -23.27 -6.34
CA ALA A 215 -17.53 -22.10 -6.27
C ALA A 215 -17.42 -21.35 -4.93
N LEU A 216 -17.37 -22.07 -3.81
CA LEU A 216 -17.17 -21.47 -2.47
C LEU A 216 -15.82 -20.76 -2.35
N ASN A 217 -14.75 -21.39 -2.84
CA ASN A 217 -13.42 -20.78 -2.88
C ASN A 217 -13.39 -19.54 -3.78
N GLN A 218 -14.06 -19.59 -4.93
CA GLN A 218 -14.17 -18.42 -5.80
C GLN A 218 -15.00 -17.30 -5.14
N ALA A 219 -16.06 -17.62 -4.39
CA ALA A 219 -16.83 -16.63 -3.65
C ALA A 219 -15.97 -15.93 -2.60
N ALA A 220 -15.15 -16.68 -1.85
CA ALA A 220 -14.17 -16.12 -0.92
C ALA A 220 -13.18 -15.16 -1.61
N ARG A 221 -12.67 -15.52 -2.80
CA ARG A 221 -11.80 -14.63 -3.59
C ARG A 221 -12.50 -13.36 -4.04
N GLU A 222 -13.73 -13.46 -4.56
CA GLU A 222 -14.50 -12.27 -4.97
C GLU A 222 -14.75 -11.32 -3.79
N LEU A 223 -15.04 -11.86 -2.59
CA LEU A 223 -15.16 -11.06 -1.39
C LEU A 223 -13.85 -10.34 -1.04
N LEU A 224 -12.72 -11.05 -1.01
CA LEU A 224 -11.41 -10.43 -0.72
C LEU A 224 -11.05 -9.35 -1.75
N LEU A 225 -11.29 -9.61 -3.03
CA LEU A 225 -11.06 -8.64 -4.10
C LEU A 225 -11.96 -7.41 -3.94
N ALA A 226 -13.21 -7.58 -3.51
CA ALA A 226 -14.11 -6.46 -3.20
C ALA A 226 -13.63 -5.67 -1.96
N GLN A 227 -12.97 -6.32 -1.00
CA GLN A 227 -12.47 -5.72 0.25
C GLN A 227 -11.15 -4.94 0.10
N SER A 228 -10.56 -4.88 -1.11
CA SER A 228 -9.33 -4.09 -1.34
C SER A 228 -9.53 -2.64 -0.92
N SER A 229 -8.68 -2.14 -0.02
CA SER A 229 -8.72 -0.74 0.43
C SER A 229 -8.39 0.27 -0.67
N ASP A 230 -7.84 -0.19 -1.78
CA ASP A 230 -7.54 0.61 -2.97
C ASP A 230 -8.80 1.21 -3.59
N TRP A 231 -9.94 0.51 -3.57
CA TRP A 231 -11.17 1.01 -4.18
C TRP A 231 -11.65 2.31 -3.54
N PRO A 232 -11.91 2.36 -2.22
CA PRO A 232 -12.24 3.62 -1.55
C PRO A 232 -11.11 4.66 -1.59
N PHE A 233 -9.84 4.25 -1.63
CA PHE A 233 -8.70 5.16 -1.78
C PHE A 233 -8.70 5.88 -3.15
N ILE A 234 -8.88 5.14 -4.25
CA ILE A 234 -8.97 5.69 -5.61
C ILE A 234 -10.20 6.60 -5.74
N MET A 235 -11.34 6.21 -5.15
CA MET A 235 -12.55 7.05 -5.12
C MET A 235 -12.31 8.37 -4.39
N LYS A 236 -11.55 8.35 -3.27
CA LYS A 236 -11.21 9.55 -2.51
C LYS A 236 -10.18 10.45 -3.23
N THR A 237 -9.17 9.86 -3.85
CA THR A 237 -8.09 10.61 -4.51
C THR A 237 -8.48 11.14 -5.89
N GLY A 238 -9.56 10.63 -6.49
CA GLY A 238 -10.12 11.18 -7.73
C GLY A 238 -9.36 10.79 -9.00
N THR A 239 -8.49 9.77 -8.94
CA THR A 239 -7.62 9.38 -10.07
C THR A 239 -8.37 8.59 -11.13
N MET A 240 -8.75 7.33 -10.83
CA MET A 240 -9.43 6.42 -11.76
C MET A 240 -10.76 5.94 -11.16
N VAL A 241 -11.62 6.89 -10.76
CA VAL A 241 -12.84 6.63 -9.97
C VAL A 241 -13.78 5.63 -10.62
N GLU A 242 -14.07 5.79 -11.91
CA GLU A 242 -14.99 4.90 -12.63
C GLU A 242 -14.45 3.48 -12.75
N TYR A 243 -13.13 3.33 -12.89
CA TYR A 243 -12.47 2.03 -12.84
C TYR A 243 -12.64 1.36 -11.46
N ALA A 244 -12.40 2.11 -10.37
CA ALA A 244 -12.57 1.58 -9.02
C ALA A 244 -14.02 1.18 -8.73
N LYS A 245 -15.00 1.99 -9.13
CA LYS A 245 -16.44 1.65 -9.03
C LYS A 245 -16.77 0.38 -9.81
N MET A 246 -16.34 0.32 -11.08
CA MET A 246 -16.58 -0.83 -11.95
C MET A 246 -15.97 -2.11 -11.35
N ARG A 247 -14.73 -2.05 -10.84
CA ARG A 247 -14.05 -3.20 -10.22
C ARG A 247 -14.78 -3.68 -8.98
N PHE A 248 -15.09 -2.77 -8.06
CA PHE A 248 -15.84 -3.09 -6.84
C PHE A 248 -17.20 -3.72 -7.16
N GLN A 249 -18.00 -3.07 -8.03
CA GLN A 249 -19.32 -3.55 -8.41
C GLN A 249 -19.26 -4.91 -9.11
N SER A 250 -18.24 -5.14 -9.95
CA SER A 250 -18.04 -6.43 -10.61
C SER A 250 -17.78 -7.55 -9.61
N HIS A 251 -16.90 -7.33 -8.63
CA HIS A 251 -16.62 -8.34 -7.60
C HIS A 251 -17.85 -8.62 -6.72
N ILE A 252 -18.62 -7.59 -6.33
CA ILE A 252 -19.88 -7.77 -5.59
C ILE A 252 -20.93 -8.52 -6.42
N ALA A 253 -21.04 -8.23 -7.72
CA ALA A 253 -21.97 -8.91 -8.62
C ALA A 253 -21.61 -10.38 -8.81
N ASN A 254 -20.33 -10.68 -9.03
CA ASN A 254 -19.82 -12.04 -9.14
C ASN A 254 -20.06 -12.83 -7.85
N PHE A 255 -19.70 -12.25 -6.70
CA PHE A 255 -19.96 -12.84 -5.39
C PHE A 255 -21.44 -13.15 -5.19
N THR A 256 -22.30 -12.18 -5.50
CA THR A 256 -23.75 -12.33 -5.35
C THR A 256 -24.29 -13.44 -6.24
N ARG A 257 -23.84 -13.53 -7.50
CA ARG A 257 -24.21 -14.63 -8.39
C ARG A 257 -23.76 -15.98 -7.84
N LEU A 258 -22.50 -16.10 -7.39
CA LEU A 258 -22.00 -17.34 -6.79
C LEU A 258 -22.85 -17.76 -5.58
N TYR A 259 -23.18 -16.81 -4.70
CA TYR A 259 -24.04 -17.07 -3.55
C TYR A 259 -25.40 -17.64 -3.97
N GLU A 260 -26.10 -16.99 -4.91
CA GLU A 260 -27.41 -17.45 -5.37
C GLU A 260 -27.35 -18.78 -6.14
N ASP A 261 -26.29 -19.00 -6.93
CA ASP A 261 -26.09 -20.24 -7.69
C ASP A 261 -25.76 -21.43 -6.78
N ILE A 262 -24.98 -21.21 -5.71
CA ILE A 262 -24.69 -22.21 -4.68
C ILE A 262 -25.97 -22.54 -3.89
N LYS A 263 -26.69 -21.54 -3.39
CA LYS A 263 -27.94 -21.76 -2.61
C LYS A 263 -29.04 -22.40 -3.46
N GLY A 264 -29.08 -22.10 -4.75
CA GLY A 264 -30.03 -22.67 -5.71
C GLY A 264 -29.58 -24.00 -6.33
N ASN A 265 -28.42 -24.53 -5.96
CA ASN A 265 -27.82 -25.75 -6.53
C ASN A 265 -27.79 -25.75 -8.07
N LYS A 266 -27.42 -24.61 -8.66
CA LYS A 266 -27.47 -24.34 -10.12
C LYS A 266 -26.17 -23.74 -10.65
N ILE A 267 -25.04 -24.19 -10.11
CA ILE A 267 -23.71 -23.69 -10.45
C ILE A 267 -23.42 -23.96 -11.94
N ASP A 268 -23.16 -22.90 -12.68
CA ASP A 268 -22.70 -22.95 -14.06
C ASP A 268 -21.17 -23.15 -14.08
N GLU A 269 -20.73 -24.36 -14.43
CA GLU A 269 -19.31 -24.71 -14.45
C GLU A 269 -18.52 -23.91 -15.48
N GLY A 270 -19.12 -23.60 -16.63
CA GLY A 270 -18.46 -22.84 -17.70
C GLY A 270 -18.19 -21.41 -17.25
N TRP A 271 -19.18 -20.77 -16.64
CA TRP A 271 -19.02 -19.44 -16.06
C TRP A 271 -18.03 -19.42 -14.89
N LEU A 272 -18.12 -20.41 -13.98
CA LEU A 272 -17.19 -20.54 -12.85
C LEU A 272 -15.74 -20.64 -13.33
N ASN A 273 -15.46 -21.48 -14.34
CA ASN A 273 -14.12 -21.64 -14.90
C ASN A 273 -13.59 -20.34 -15.51
N GLY A 274 -14.45 -19.57 -16.22
CA GLY A 274 -14.08 -18.25 -16.73
C GLY A 274 -13.75 -17.26 -15.62
N LEU A 275 -14.50 -17.31 -14.52
CA LEU A 275 -14.26 -16.45 -13.35
C LEU A 275 -12.98 -16.85 -12.61
N GLU A 276 -12.74 -18.15 -12.38
CA GLU A 276 -11.52 -18.68 -11.77
C GLU A 276 -10.28 -18.32 -12.59
N THR A 277 -10.38 -18.29 -13.93
CA THR A 277 -9.29 -17.87 -14.82
C THR A 277 -9.00 -16.38 -14.68
N LYS A 278 -10.05 -15.55 -14.62
CA LYS A 278 -9.92 -14.09 -14.57
C LYS A 278 -9.48 -13.58 -13.19
N ASN A 279 -10.03 -14.15 -12.12
CA ASN A 279 -9.85 -13.74 -10.73
C ASN A 279 -9.20 -14.88 -9.94
N ASN A 280 -7.95 -15.19 -10.31
CA ASN A 280 -7.21 -16.38 -9.88
C ASN A 280 -6.30 -16.18 -8.65
N LEU A 281 -6.45 -15.08 -7.92
CA LEU A 281 -5.64 -14.78 -6.73
C LEU A 281 -5.89 -15.84 -5.64
N PHE A 282 -4.84 -16.26 -4.93
CA PHE A 282 -4.88 -17.30 -3.89
C PHE A 282 -5.41 -18.65 -4.44
N PRO A 283 -4.59 -19.39 -5.21
CA PRO A 283 -4.98 -20.69 -5.75
C PRO A 283 -5.41 -21.67 -4.65
N ASP A 284 -4.75 -21.61 -3.49
CA ASP A 284 -5.04 -22.45 -2.32
C ASP A 284 -6.09 -21.85 -1.37
N MET A 285 -6.92 -20.92 -1.85
CA MET A 285 -8.04 -20.37 -1.08
C MET A 285 -8.85 -21.50 -0.45
N ASP A 286 -9.16 -21.34 0.83
CA ASP A 286 -10.05 -22.23 1.56
C ASP A 286 -11.18 -21.41 2.18
N TYR A 287 -12.38 -21.54 1.63
CA TYR A 287 -13.56 -20.82 2.11
C TYR A 287 -13.85 -21.06 3.61
N ARG A 288 -13.34 -22.16 4.18
CA ARG A 288 -13.58 -22.54 5.58
C ARG A 288 -13.00 -21.54 6.58
N ILE A 289 -12.05 -20.68 6.18
CA ILE A 289 -11.55 -19.58 7.03
C ILE A 289 -12.66 -18.64 7.52
N TYR A 290 -13.80 -18.59 6.82
CA TYR A 290 -14.96 -17.76 7.17
C TYR A 290 -15.94 -18.46 8.12
N ARG A 291 -15.67 -19.69 8.59
CA ARG A 291 -16.53 -20.35 9.57
C ARG A 291 -16.52 -19.60 10.88
N SER A 292 -17.69 -19.46 11.50
CA SER A 292 -17.83 -18.78 12.80
C SER A 292 -17.07 -19.46 13.93
N ASP A 293 -16.80 -20.76 13.82
CA ASP A 293 -16.04 -21.52 14.82
C ASP A 293 -14.56 -21.09 14.88
N HIS A 294 -14.06 -20.38 13.85
CA HIS A 294 -12.73 -19.76 13.85
C HIS A 294 -12.71 -18.35 14.47
N VAL A 295 -13.87 -17.80 14.82
CA VAL A 295 -13.93 -16.58 15.63
C VAL A 295 -13.60 -16.99 17.06
N ALA A 296 -12.31 -17.19 17.34
CA ALA A 296 -11.79 -17.05 18.68
C ALA A 296 -12.33 -15.73 19.22
N GLU A 297 -12.98 -15.80 20.38
CA GLU A 297 -13.56 -14.68 21.12
C GLU A 297 -12.89 -13.35 20.75
N LEU A 298 -13.56 -12.56 19.90
CA LEU A 298 -13.24 -11.15 19.81
C LEU A 298 -13.33 -10.64 21.25
N PRO A 299 -12.32 -9.92 21.79
CA PRO A 299 -12.47 -9.32 23.10
C PRO A 299 -13.79 -8.55 23.06
N GLY A 300 -14.67 -8.89 24.00
CA GLY A 300 -16.07 -8.47 24.00
C GLY A 300 -16.24 -6.95 23.88
N PRO A 301 -17.50 -6.47 23.82
CA PRO A 301 -17.77 -5.05 23.68
C PRO A 301 -16.91 -4.22 24.66
N ILE A 302 -16.33 -3.14 24.16
CA ILE A 302 -15.37 -2.23 24.83
C ILE A 302 -15.93 -1.65 26.17
N THR A 303 -17.18 -1.93 26.50
CA THR A 303 -17.92 -1.40 27.66
C THR A 303 -17.64 -2.08 29.01
N GLU A 304 -16.79 -3.10 29.11
CA GLU A 304 -16.53 -3.78 30.40
C GLU A 304 -15.08 -3.71 30.92
N GLN A 305 -14.26 -2.77 30.46
CA GLN A 305 -13.08 -2.37 31.24
C GLN A 305 -13.49 -1.35 32.30
N SER A 306 -13.97 -1.88 33.42
CA SER A 306 -14.11 -1.10 34.65
C SER A 306 -12.72 -0.53 34.99
N ALA A 307 -12.64 0.81 34.99
CA ALA A 307 -11.46 1.52 35.45
C ALA A 307 -11.14 1.04 36.88
N VAL A 308 -9.98 0.40 37.04
CA VAL A 308 -9.40 0.21 38.37
C VAL A 308 -8.99 1.61 38.83
N PRO A 309 -9.56 2.15 39.92
CA PRO A 309 -9.21 3.48 40.39
C PRO A 309 -7.78 3.45 40.93
N VAL A 310 -6.97 4.43 40.48
CA VAL A 310 -5.73 4.85 41.13
C VAL A 310 -6.06 6.05 42.01
#